data_AF-J2JQP1-F1
#
_entry.id   AF-J2JQP1-F1
#
_cell.length_a   1.000
_cell.length_b   1.000
_cell.length_c   1.000
_cell.angle_alpha   90.00
_cell.angle_beta   90.00
_cell.angle_gamma   90.00
#
_symmetry.space_group_name_H-M   'P 1'
#
loop_
_entity.id
_entity.type
_entity.pdbx_description
1 polymer ?
#
loop_
_entity_poly.entity_id
_entity_poly.type
_entity_poly.pdbx_seq_one_letter_code
_entity_poly.pdbx_strand_id
1 'polypeptide(L)' 'MINGDLTIHTTWSENLAHVAVQYTGATDWYTMEGSPVPCDSEEASRAFHQAVVEAARGGERAEASLEELFQR' A
#
# COMPACT_ATOMS: atom_id res chain seq x y z
N MET A 1 -0.78 12.55 -10.72
CA MET A 1 -1.25 11.62 -11.75
C MET A 1 -0.28 10.47 -11.84
N ILE A 2 -0.47 9.47 -10.96
CA ILE A 2 0.12 8.14 -11.14
C ILE A 2 -0.91 7.35 -11.95
N ASN A 3 -0.88 7.55 -13.26
CA ASN A 3 -1.62 6.70 -14.20
C ASN A 3 -0.66 5.60 -14.65
N GLY A 4 -0.48 4.58 -13.84
CA GLY A 4 0.40 3.46 -14.16
C GLY A 4 0.09 2.26 -13.30
N ASP A 5 0.25 1.06 -13.86
CA ASP A 5 0.10 -0.18 -13.11
C ASP A 5 1.05 -0.18 -11.91
N LEU A 6 0.57 -0.67 -10.77
CA LEU A 6 1.30 -0.68 -9.51
C LEU A 6 1.27 -2.09 -8.95
N THR A 7 2.46 -2.62 -8.68
CA THR A 7 2.62 -3.94 -8.08
C THR A 7 2.74 -3.77 -6.57
N ILE A 8 1.83 -4.41 -5.82
CA ILE A 8 1.87 -4.45 -4.36
C ILE A 8 2.36 -5.83 -3.95
N HIS A 9 3.42 -5.86 -3.16
CA HIS A 9 3.92 -7.06 -2.53
C HIS A 9 3.78 -6.95 -1.02
N THR A 10 3.16 -7.94 -0.39
CA THR A 10 3.02 -8.01 1.06
C THR A 10 3.68 -9.28 1.56
N THR A 11 4.63 -9.11 2.48
CA THR A 11 5.30 -10.21 3.18
C THR A 11 4.87 -10.19 4.63
N TRP A 12 4.37 -11.32 5.13
CA TRP A 12 4.01 -11.47 6.54
C TRP A 12 5.05 -12.32 7.26
N SER A 13 5.66 -11.75 8.30
CA SER A 13 6.71 -12.38 9.11
C SER A 13 6.60 -11.86 10.54
N GLU A 14 6.84 -12.72 11.55
CA GLU A 14 6.90 -12.30 12.96
C GLU A 14 5.68 -11.47 13.43
N ASN A 15 4.47 -11.82 12.96
CA ASN A 15 3.23 -11.08 13.23
C ASN A 15 3.25 -9.63 12.71
N LEU A 16 4.07 -9.34 11.71
CA LEU A 16 4.18 -8.06 11.03
C LEU A 16 3.92 -8.23 9.53
N ALA A 17 3.09 -7.37 8.98
CA ALA A 17 2.88 -7.24 7.55
C ALA A 17 3.79 -6.14 7.00
N HIS A 18 4.72 -6.52 6.14
CA HIS A 18 5.59 -5.62 5.40
C HIS A 18 4.98 -5.40 4.02
N VAL A 19 4.59 -4.16 3.71
CA VAL A 19 4.07 -3.82 2.39
C VAL A 19 5.11 -3.02 1.62
N ALA A 20 5.44 -3.53 0.44
CA ALA A 20 6.28 -2.86 -0.54
C ALA A 20 5.50 -2.67 -1.83
N VAL A 21 5.77 -1.58 -2.51
CA VAL A 21 5.07 -1.13 -3.70
C VAL A 21 6.10 -0.83 -4.78
N GLN A 22 5.84 -1.29 -5.99
CA GLN A 22 6.65 -1.01 -7.16
C GLN A 22 5.77 -0.38 -8.24
N TYR A 23 6.21 0.77 -8.74
CA TYR A 23 5.58 1.43 -9.88
C TYR A 23 6.03 0.78 -11.18
N THR A 24 5.13 0.69 -12.16
CA THR A 24 5.50 0.24 -13.50
C THR A 24 6.50 1.20 -14.11
N GLY A 25 7.66 0.67 -14.52
CA GLY A 25 8.80 1.43 -15.01
C GLY A 25 9.86 1.76 -13.96
N ALA A 26 9.60 1.51 -12.68
CA ALA A 26 10.60 1.57 -11.62
C ALA A 26 11.18 0.17 -11.36
N THR A 27 12.50 0.11 -11.14
CA THR A 27 13.18 -1.12 -10.71
C THR A 27 13.13 -1.27 -9.19
N ASP A 28 13.03 -0.14 -8.49
CA ASP A 28 13.04 -0.06 -7.04
C ASP A 28 11.70 -0.40 -6.42
N TRP A 29 11.77 -1.02 -5.24
CA TRP A 29 10.64 -1.26 -4.36
C TRP A 29 10.62 -0.20 -3.27
N TYR A 30 9.46 0.42 -3.07
CA TYR A 30 9.24 1.43 -2.05
C TYR A 30 8.42 0.83 -0.91
N THR A 31 8.88 0.99 0.32
CA THR A 31 8.09 0.60 1.49
C THR A 31 6.91 1.55 1.64
N MET A 32 5.72 0.99 1.83
CA MET A 32 4.51 1.79 2.07
C MET A 32 4.63 2.52 3.41
N GLU A 33 4.23 3.79 3.46
CA GLU A 33 4.15 4.52 4.71
C GLU A 33 3.23 3.80 5.71
N GLY A 34 3.67 3.72 6.96
CA GLY A 34 2.99 2.95 8.01
C GLY A 34 3.36 1.46 8.06
N SER A 35 4.16 0.93 7.13
CA SER A 35 4.75 -0.41 7.27
C SER A 35 6.05 -0.39 8.10
N PRO A 36 6.31 -1.45 8.90
CA PRO A 36 5.51 -2.66 9.07
C PRO A 36 4.27 -2.47 9.96
N VAL A 37 3.18 -3.16 9.60
CA VAL A 37 1.91 -3.12 10.34
C VAL A 37 1.77 -4.38 11.21
N PRO A 38 1.44 -4.26 12.52
CA PRO A 38 1.17 -5.42 13.35
C PRO A 38 -0.06 -6.18 12.84
N CYS A 39 0.14 -7.46 12.52
CA CYS A 39 -0.87 -8.39 12.04
C CYS A 39 -0.74 -9.70 12.82
N ASP A 40 -1.64 -9.90 13.76
CA ASP A 40 -1.67 -11.07 14.65
C ASP A 40 -1.85 -12.41 13.93
N SER A 41 -2.25 -12.41 12.64
CA SER A 41 -2.47 -13.62 11.85
C SER A 41 -2.26 -13.38 10.34
N GLU A 42 -1.96 -14.45 9.60
CA GLU A 42 -1.83 -14.40 8.14
C GLU A 42 -3.11 -13.87 7.48
N GLU A 43 -4.28 -14.26 7.98
CA GLU A 43 -5.58 -13.79 7.49
C GLU A 43 -5.73 -12.26 7.66
N ALA A 44 -5.27 -11.71 8.78
CA ALA A 44 -5.27 -10.26 9.01
C ALA A 44 -4.32 -9.56 8.02
N SER A 45 -3.16 -10.16 7.75
CA SER A 45 -2.23 -9.64 6.73
C SER A 45 -2.84 -9.68 5.33
N ARG A 46 -3.61 -10.71 4.97
CA ARG A 46 -4.30 -10.82 3.67
C ARG A 46 -5.43 -9.79 3.55
N ALA A 47 -6.21 -9.61 4.60
CA ALA A 47 -7.25 -8.57 4.65
C ALA A 47 -6.63 -7.16 4.52
N PHE A 48 -5.51 -6.92 5.19
CA PHE A 48 -4.75 -5.67 5.06
C PHE A 48 -4.23 -5.47 3.64
N HIS A 49 -3.61 -6.49 3.05
CA HIS A 49 -3.16 -6.44 1.65
C HIS A 49 -4.31 -6.06 0.70
N GLN A 50 -5.47 -6.71 0.84
CA GLN A 50 -6.63 -6.42 0.02
C GLN A 50 -7.12 -4.98 0.19
N ALA A 51 -7.18 -4.47 1.42
CA ALA A 51 -7.54 -3.08 1.70
C ALA A 51 -6.57 -2.09 1.05
N VAL A 52 -5.26 -2.37 1.03
CA VAL A 52 -4.25 -1.55 0.34
C VAL A 52 -4.46 -1.58 -1.18
N VAL A 53 -4.76 -2.75 -1.77
CA VAL A 53 -5.07 -2.87 -3.20
C VAL A 53 -6.33 -2.09 -3.56
N GLU A 54 -7.37 -2.18 -2.74
CA GLU A 54 -8.62 -1.43 -2.95
C GLU A 54 -8.43 0.07 -2.77
N ALA A 55 -7.62 0.49 -1.79
CA ALA A 55 -7.25 1.88 -1.58
C ALA A 55 -6.39 2.42 -2.73
N ALA A 56 -5.47 1.63 -3.31
CA ALA A 56 -4.72 2.02 -4.49
C ALA A 56 -5.66 2.20 -5.70
N ARG A 57 -6.58 1.25 -5.92
CA ARG A 57 -7.59 1.32 -7.00
C ARG A 57 -8.59 2.47 -6.83
N GLY A 58 -8.97 2.77 -5.59
CA GLY A 58 -9.81 3.92 -5.25
C GLY A 58 -9.04 5.24 -5.27
N GLY A 59 -7.74 5.18 -4.96
CA GLY A 59 -6.78 6.28 -4.90
C GLY A 59 -6.45 6.87 -6.27
N GLU A 60 -6.51 6.07 -7.34
CA GLU A 60 -6.52 6.55 -8.73
C GLU A 60 -7.68 7.55 -8.99
N ARG A 61 -8.76 7.50 -8.19
CA ARG A 61 -9.83 8.50 -8.17
C ARG A 61 -9.67 9.57 -7.08
N ALA A 62 -8.76 9.38 -6.12
CA ALA A 62 -8.55 10.22 -4.94
C ALA A 62 -7.28 11.10 -4.98
N GLU A 63 -6.56 11.17 -6.11
CA GLU A 63 -5.53 12.19 -6.34
C GLU A 63 -6.08 13.63 -6.36
N ALA A 64 -7.40 13.83 -6.21
CA ALA A 64 -7.98 15.15 -5.98
C ALA A 64 -8.02 15.60 -4.51
N SER A 65 -7.66 14.75 -3.54
CA SER A 65 -7.85 15.07 -2.10
C SER A 65 -6.62 14.83 -1.22
N LEU A 66 -5.49 14.42 -1.78
CA LEU A 66 -4.24 14.21 -1.02
C LEU A 66 -3.55 15.52 -0.59
N GLU A 67 -3.82 16.65 -1.25
CA GLU A 67 -3.38 17.98 -0.77
C GLU A 67 -4.16 18.46 0.47
N GLU A 68 -5.38 17.96 0.71
CA GLU A 68 -6.22 18.39 1.85
C GLU A 68 -5.95 17.62 3.15
N LEU A 69 -5.30 16.45 3.08
CA LEU A 69 -5.06 15.59 4.26
C LEU A 69 -3.73 15.88 4.98
N PHE A 70 -2.82 16.66 4.38
CA PHE A 70 -1.54 17.06 4.99
C PHE A 70 -1.42 18.57 5.27
N GLN A 71 -2.53 19.32 5.32
CA GLN A 71 -2.57 20.73 5.75
C GLN A 71 -3.52 21.00 6.93
N ARG A 72 -3.48 20.19 7.99
CA ARG A 72 -4.08 20.61 9.26
C ARG A 72 -3.25 20.26 10.48
#